data_AF-A0AAW7XC87-F1
#
_entry.id   AF-A0AAW7XC87-F1
#
_cell.length_a   1.000
_cell.length_b   1.000
_cell.length_c   1.000
_cell.angle_alpha   90.00
_cell.angle_beta   90.00
_cell.angle_gamma   90.00
#
_symmetry.space_group_name_H-M   'P 1'
#
loop_
_entity.id
_entity.type
_entity.pdbx_description
1 polymer ?
#
loop_
_entity_poly.entity_id
_entity_poly.type
_entity_poly.pdbx_seq_one_letter_code
_entity_poly.pdbx_strand_id
1 'polypeptide(L)' 'QVIRGDDHLTNAARQSQIYRALGWDVPAMAHIPLIHGADGAKLSKRHGALGVEEYRDRGYLPAALRNYLVRLGWSHGDQE' A
#
# COMPACT_ATOMS: atom_id res chain seq x y z
N GLN A 1 -8.53 13.51 0.89
CA GLN A 1 -7.31 12.92 0.28
C GLN A 1 -7.53 11.43 0.08
N VAL A 2 -6.94 10.83 -0.94
CA VAL A 2 -6.98 9.38 -1.23
C VAL A 2 -5.56 8.82 -1.16
N ILE A 3 -5.34 7.76 -0.38
CA ILE A 3 -4.05 7.06 -0.29
C ILE A 3 -4.29 5.59 -0.60
N ARG A 4 -3.60 5.04 -1.61
CA ARG A 4 -3.79 3.65 -2.08
C ARG A 4 -2.59 3.16 -2.89
N GLY A 5 -2.56 1.88 -3.27
CA GLY A 5 -1.49 1.31 -4.10
C GLY A 5 -1.33 1.98 -5.47
N ASP A 6 -0.10 1.98 -6.00
CA ASP A 6 0.25 2.50 -7.33
C ASP A 6 -0.43 1.76 -8.50
N ASP A 7 -0.93 0.54 -8.25
CA ASP A 7 -1.77 -0.21 -9.18
C ASP A 7 -3.11 0.49 -9.47
N HIS A 8 -3.44 1.54 -8.72
CA HIS A 8 -4.58 2.40 -8.97
C HIS A 8 -4.23 3.77 -9.58
N LEU A 9 -2.99 4.02 -9.97
CA LEU A 9 -2.57 5.28 -10.58
C LEU A 9 -3.37 5.60 -11.86
N THR A 10 -3.51 4.63 -12.76
CA THR A 10 -4.31 4.81 -13.99
C THR A 10 -5.80 5.04 -13.69
N ASN A 11 -6.30 4.50 -12.59
CA ASN A 11 -7.69 4.71 -12.16
C ASN A 11 -7.90 6.13 -11.63
N ALA A 12 -6.87 6.76 -11.04
CA ALA A 12 -6.94 8.15 -10.58
C ALA A 12 -7.19 9.12 -11.75
N ALA A 13 -6.57 8.88 -12.91
CA ALA A 13 -6.78 9.69 -14.10
C ALA A 13 -8.25 9.65 -14.56
N ARG A 14 -8.84 8.45 -14.60
CA ARG A 14 -10.27 8.26 -14.95
C ARG A 14 -11.20 8.88 -13.91
N GLN A 15 -10.94 8.64 -12.62
CA GLN A 15 -11.75 9.18 -11.53
C GLN A 15 -11.74 10.70 -11.51
N SER A 16 -10.59 11.34 -11.78
CA SER A 16 -10.49 12.80 -11.86
C SER A 16 -11.42 13.41 -12.91
N GLN A 17 -11.66 12.72 -14.03
CA GLN A 17 -12.62 13.19 -15.03
C GLN A 17 -14.06 13.13 -14.52
N ILE A 18 -14.40 12.09 -13.75
CA ILE A 18 -15.73 11.94 -13.14
C ILE A 18 -15.96 13.07 -12.12
N TYR A 19 -14.99 13.36 -11.25
CA TYR A 19 -15.08 14.49 -10.30
C TYR A 19 -15.35 15.81 -11.03
N ARG A 20 -14.58 16.11 -12.08
CA ARG A 20 -14.76 17.33 -12.87
C ARG A 20 -16.11 17.39 -13.56
N ALA A 21 -16.58 16.29 -14.14
CA ALA A 21 -17.87 16.23 -14.82
C ALA A 21 -19.05 16.47 -13.87
N LEU A 22 -18.91 16.09 -12.61
CA LEU A 22 -19.92 16.30 -11.56
C LEU A 22 -19.79 17.66 -10.86
N GLY A 23 -18.81 18.49 -11.26
CA GLY A 23 -18.54 19.78 -10.61
C GLY A 23 -17.99 19.65 -9.19
N TRP A 24 -17.34 18.53 -8.88
CA TRP A 24 -16.77 18.25 -7.56
C TRP A 24 -15.27 18.56 -7.52
N ASP A 25 -14.77 18.87 -6.34
CA ASP A 25 -13.33 19.00 -6.10
C ASP A 25 -12.62 17.67 -6.26
N VAL A 26 -11.51 17.67 -7.02
CA VAL A 26 -10.65 16.50 -7.15
C VAL A 26 -9.81 16.37 -5.88
N PRO A 27 -9.92 15.27 -5.10
CA PRO A 27 -9.13 15.13 -3.90
C PRO A 27 -7.65 14.94 -4.25
N ALA A 28 -6.76 15.44 -3.38
CA ALA A 28 -5.34 15.06 -3.44
C ALA A 28 -5.20 13.52 -3.38
N MET A 29 -4.38 12.95 -4.25
CA MET A 29 -4.16 11.50 -4.34
C MET A 29 -2.68 11.17 -4.17
N ALA A 30 -2.37 10.25 -3.26
CA ALA A 30 -1.04 9.68 -3.07
C ALA A 30 -1.08 8.18 -3.38
N HIS A 31 -0.08 7.71 -4.13
CA HIS A 31 0.01 6.31 -4.53
C HIS A 31 1.25 5.69 -3.90
N ILE A 32 1.06 4.70 -3.03
CA ILE A 32 2.16 3.99 -2.35
C ILE A 32 2.63 2.81 -3.21
N PRO A 33 3.95 2.54 -3.26
CA PRO A 33 4.49 1.42 -4.04
C PRO A 33 3.96 0.08 -3.52
N LEU A 34 3.86 -0.90 -4.42
CA LEU A 34 3.49 -2.25 -4.03
C LEU A 34 4.61 -2.91 -3.23
N ILE A 35 4.20 -3.79 -2.32
CA ILE A 35 5.13 -4.68 -1.63
C ILE A 35 5.55 -5.76 -2.62
N HIS A 36 6.86 -5.92 -2.79
CA HIS A 36 7.44 -6.95 -3.64
C HIS A 36 7.96 -8.11 -2.78
N GLY A 37 7.88 -9.33 -3.34
CA GLY A 37 8.50 -10.51 -2.74
C GLY A 37 10.02 -10.50 -2.92
N ALA A 38 10.69 -11.50 -2.34
CA ALA A 38 12.14 -11.66 -2.47
C ALA A 38 12.61 -11.89 -3.93
N ASP A 39 11.70 -12.32 -4.81
CA ASP A 39 11.89 -12.48 -6.24
C ASP A 39 11.69 -11.19 -7.04
N GLY A 40 11.35 -10.08 -6.37
CA GLY A 40 11.03 -8.80 -7.01
C GLY A 40 9.68 -8.77 -7.70
N ALA A 41 8.88 -9.84 -7.64
CA ALA A 41 7.52 -9.85 -8.16
C ALA A 41 6.56 -9.20 -7.15
N LYS A 42 5.41 -8.70 -7.64
CA LYS A 42 4.33 -8.21 -6.76
C LYS A 42 3.96 -9.30 -5.76
N LEU A 43 4.00 -8.99 -4.48
CA LEU A 43 3.55 -9.90 -3.45
C LEU A 43 2.05 -10.18 -3.67
N SER A 44 1.73 -11.45 -3.89
CA SER A 44 0.36 -11.88 -4.17
C SER A 44 0.04 -13.11 -3.34
N LYS A 45 -1.26 -13.33 -3.04
CA LYS A 45 -1.72 -14.55 -2.36
C LYS A 45 -1.30 -15.83 -3.09
N ARG A 46 -1.06 -15.75 -4.41
CA ARG A 46 -0.59 -16.87 -5.23
C ARG A 46 0.91 -17.15 -5.08
N HIS A 47 1.69 -16.20 -4.56
CA HIS A 47 3.15 -16.29 -4.38
C HIS A 47 3.55 -16.18 -2.89
N GLY A 48 2.70 -16.65 -1.97
CA GLY A 48 3.07 -16.74 -0.55
C GLY A 48 2.76 -15.51 0.30
N ALA A 49 1.87 -14.61 -0.14
CA ALA A 49 1.35 -13.57 0.74
C ALA A 49 0.49 -14.21 1.84
N LEU A 50 1.04 -14.31 3.04
CA LEU A 50 0.33 -14.75 4.23
C LEU A 50 -0.70 -13.69 4.64
N GLY A 51 -1.88 -14.14 5.08
CA GLY A 51 -2.84 -13.24 5.72
C GLY A 51 -2.25 -12.63 6.99
N VAL A 52 -2.73 -11.45 7.40
CA VAL A 52 -2.30 -10.83 8.66
C VAL A 52 -2.62 -11.74 9.86
N GLU A 53 -3.69 -12.50 9.74
CA GLU A 53 -4.13 -13.52 10.70
C GLU A 53 -3.06 -14.58 10.92
N GLU A 54 -2.34 -14.99 9.87
CA GLU A 54 -1.31 -16.01 9.98
C GLU A 54 -0.09 -15.52 10.76
N TYR A 55 0.28 -14.24 10.62
CA TYR A 55 1.32 -13.64 11.46
C TYR A 55 0.89 -13.61 12.93
N ARG A 56 -0.38 -13.30 13.20
CA ARG A 56 -0.93 -13.36 14.56
C ARG A 56 -0.88 -14.78 15.11
N ASP A 57 -1.30 -15.77 14.34
CA ASP A 57 -1.37 -17.17 14.79
C ASP A 57 0.05 -17.77 14.98
N ARG A 58 1.05 -17.25 14.26
CA ARG A 58 2.49 -17.54 14.47
C ARG A 58 3.11 -16.80 15.68
N GLY A 59 2.34 -15.96 16.39
CA GLY A 59 2.79 -15.27 17.59
C GLY A 59 3.55 -13.96 17.36
N TYR A 60 3.47 -13.35 16.17
CA TYR A 60 4.10 -12.06 15.93
C TYR A 60 3.45 -10.95 16.76
N LEU A 61 4.27 -10.10 17.36
CA LEU A 61 3.77 -8.91 18.05
C LEU A 61 3.17 -7.92 17.03
N PRO A 62 1.96 -7.40 17.25
CA PRO A 62 1.35 -6.42 16.36
C PRO A 62 2.22 -5.18 16.12
N ALA A 63 2.94 -4.73 17.16
CA ALA A 63 3.87 -3.61 17.07
C ALA A 63 5.06 -3.91 16.15
N ALA A 64 5.58 -5.15 16.17
CA ALA A 64 6.67 -5.57 15.29
C ALA A 64 6.22 -5.63 13.82
N LEU A 65 5.03 -6.21 13.56
CA LEU A 65 4.47 -6.26 12.21
C LEU A 65 4.20 -4.86 11.65
N ARG A 66 3.64 -3.96 12.48
CA ARG A 66 3.43 -2.55 12.11
C ARG A 66 4.75 -1.88 11.75
N ASN A 67 5.78 -2.03 12.58
CA ASN A 67 7.10 -1.43 12.34
C ASN A 67 7.68 -1.91 11.00
N TYR A 68 7.61 -3.22 10.75
CA TYR A 68 8.03 -3.81 9.49
C TYR A 68 7.26 -3.25 8.29
N LEU A 69 5.93 -3.14 8.36
CA LEU A 69 5.10 -2.62 7.26
C LEU A 69 5.40 -1.15 6.94
N VAL A 70 5.69 -0.31 7.95
CA VAL A 70 6.09 1.08 7.73
C VAL A 70 7.38 1.16 6.92
N ARG A 71 8.36 0.30 7.23
CA ARG A 71 9.67 0.24 6.53
C ARG A 71 9.58 -0.15 5.06
N LEU A 72 8.49 -0.81 4.65
CA LEU A 72 8.30 -1.20 3.24
C LEU A 72 7.94 -0.02 2.33
N GLY A 73 7.51 1.12 2.88
CA GLY A 73 7.09 2.28 2.10
C GLY A 73 7.67 3.61 2.58
N TRP A 74 8.41 3.62 3.68
CA TRP A 74 8.93 4.84 4.29
C TRP A 74 10.15 4.55 5.17
N SER A 75 11.13 5.46 5.17
CA SER A 75 12.27 5.44 6.08
C SER A 75 12.49 6.83 6.69
N HIS A 76 13.08 6.87 7.89
CA HIS A 76 13.50 8.11 8.55
C HIS A 76 15.03 8.27 8.56
N GLY A 77 15.63 8.37 7.37
CA GLY A 77 17.10 8.38 7.25
C GLY A 77 17.72 7.14 7.90
N ASP A 78 18.81 7.34 8.64
CA ASP A 78 19.54 6.27 9.37
C ASP A 78 19.13 6.17 10.85
N GLN A 79 18.09 6.88 11.29
CA GLN A 79 17.64 6.86 12.68
C GLN A 79 16.53 5.83 12.85
N GLU A 80 16.95 4.57 13.00
CA GLU A 80 16.10 3.45 13.42
C GLU A 80 16.64 2.76 14.67
#